data_AF-A0A520XYP4-F1
#
_entry.id   AF-A0A520XYP4-F1
#
_cell.length_a   1.000
_cell.length_b   1.000
_cell.length_c   1.000
_cell.angle_alpha   90.00
_cell.angle_beta   90.00
_cell.angle_gamma   90.00
#
_symmetry.space_group_name_H-M   'P 1'
#
loop_
_entity.id
_entity.type
_entity.pdbx_description
1 polymer ?
#
loop_
_entity_poly.entity_id
_entity_poly.type
_entity_poly.pdbx_seq_one_letter_code
_entity_poly.pdbx_strand_id
1 'polypeptide(L)'
;MNRDEIRRINRAVISDLRLISEALRNQDVSSAAATFEFGHGCAVFLGRGLFVNRAIGVGVGQPVSEAELDDFEERSVALGYRPAIDVSEHTDPSFMGLLASRGYEATDSNTTFVRDLIELPALDPAFQIEVVNRDALDVWCEATALGWGHANPESRANSDRYARAAFAAQVPGLLLAFDSSDGRVVGCGALAIVDGVALLGGMSVLPTERSRGAQTAMIGCRLRVAAEHGADLAVTGAATGSRSERNLRRAGFEPVFTTTTHVLRST
;
A
#
# COMPACT_ATOMS: atom_id res chain seq x y z
N MET A 1 -0.99 -20.69 0.68
CA MET A 1 -2.02 -19.89 0.01
C MET A 1 -2.18 -20.33 -1.44
N ASN A 2 -3.39 -20.42 -1.98
CA ASN A 2 -3.59 -20.83 -3.38
C ASN A 2 -3.61 -19.62 -4.35
N ARG A 3 -3.58 -19.86 -5.67
CA ARG A 3 -3.55 -18.80 -6.69
C ARG A 3 -4.78 -17.88 -6.65
N ASP A 4 -5.94 -18.40 -6.30
CA ASP A 4 -7.17 -17.61 -6.28
C ASP A 4 -7.18 -16.60 -5.14
N GLU A 5 -6.59 -16.98 -4.00
CA GLU A 5 -6.42 -16.09 -2.86
C GLU A 5 -5.37 -14.99 -3.14
N ILE A 6 -4.27 -15.31 -3.82
CA ILE A 6 -3.31 -14.30 -4.31
C ILE A 6 -3.98 -13.32 -5.28
N ARG A 7 -4.80 -13.83 -6.21
CA ARG A 7 -5.58 -12.98 -7.11
C ARG A 7 -6.60 -12.12 -6.36
N ARG A 8 -7.26 -12.66 -5.33
CA ARG A 8 -8.17 -11.88 -4.45
C ARG A 8 -7.43 -10.72 -3.80
N ILE A 9 -6.25 -10.98 -3.23
CA ILE A 9 -5.41 -9.93 -2.62
C ILE A 9 -4.98 -8.88 -3.65
N ASN A 10 -4.45 -9.31 -4.80
CA ASN A 10 -4.03 -8.39 -5.85
C ASN A 10 -5.20 -7.55 -6.37
N ARG A 11 -6.40 -8.13 -6.57
CA ARG A 11 -7.59 -7.38 -6.96
C ARG A 11 -8.00 -6.33 -5.93
N ALA A 12 -7.96 -6.68 -4.64
CA ALA A 12 -8.26 -5.73 -3.57
C ALA A 12 -7.27 -4.54 -3.58
N VAL A 13 -5.97 -4.84 -3.64
CA VAL A 13 -4.89 -3.83 -3.71
C VAL A 13 -5.03 -2.94 -4.94
N ILE A 14 -5.26 -3.53 -6.11
CA ILE A 14 -5.44 -2.79 -7.37
C ILE A 14 -6.68 -1.90 -7.30
N SER A 15 -7.78 -2.39 -6.74
CA SER A 15 -9.03 -1.63 -6.64
C SER A 15 -8.87 -0.41 -5.72
N ASP A 16 -8.23 -0.58 -4.57
CA ASP A 16 -7.90 0.54 -3.67
C ASP A 16 -7.00 1.57 -4.36
N LEU A 17 -5.94 1.11 -5.02
CA LEU A 17 -5.02 1.99 -5.74
C LEU A 17 -5.67 2.73 -6.92
N ARG A 18 -6.66 2.13 -7.58
CA ARG A 18 -7.46 2.79 -8.63
C ARG A 18 -8.24 3.97 -8.06
N LEU A 19 -8.90 3.78 -6.91
CA LEU A 19 -9.63 4.85 -6.24
C LEU A 19 -8.69 5.99 -5.83
N ILE A 20 -7.51 5.65 -5.28
CA ILE A 20 -6.49 6.66 -4.94
C ILE A 20 -5.99 7.38 -6.19
N SER A 21 -5.70 6.67 -7.28
CA SER A 21 -5.24 7.26 -8.55
C SER A 21 -6.28 8.21 -9.15
N GLU A 22 -7.56 7.84 -9.10
CA GLU A 22 -8.67 8.70 -9.51
C GLU A 22 -8.77 9.95 -8.63
N ALA A 23 -8.70 9.80 -7.31
CA ALA A 23 -8.71 10.92 -6.38
C ALA A 23 -7.52 11.88 -6.62
N LEU A 24 -6.33 11.37 -6.92
CA LEU A 24 -5.16 12.17 -7.27
C LEU A 24 -5.36 12.95 -8.57
N ARG A 25 -5.95 12.32 -9.59
CA ARG A 25 -6.27 13.00 -10.85
C ARG A 25 -7.32 14.11 -10.67
N ASN A 26 -8.31 13.88 -9.82
CA ASN A 26 -9.35 14.86 -9.49
C ASN A 26 -8.80 16.06 -8.69
N GLN A 27 -7.75 15.84 -7.89
CA GLN A 27 -7.06 16.93 -7.17
C GLN A 27 -6.15 17.74 -8.09
N ASP A 28 -5.45 17.08 -9.01
CA ASP A 28 -4.51 17.70 -9.93
C ASP A 28 -4.47 16.93 -11.25
N VAL A 29 -5.04 17.53 -12.29
CA VAL A 29 -5.08 16.95 -13.65
C VAL A 29 -3.66 16.77 -14.22
N SER A 30 -2.67 17.53 -13.74
CA SER A 30 -1.26 17.43 -14.17
C SER A 30 -0.45 16.36 -13.42
N SER A 31 -1.06 15.66 -12.45
CA SER A 31 -0.40 14.64 -11.62
C SER A 31 0.16 13.45 -12.42
N ALA A 32 -0.30 13.25 -13.66
CA ALA A 32 -0.07 12.05 -14.46
C ALA A 32 -0.49 10.76 -13.73
N ALA A 33 -1.44 10.84 -12.78
CA ALA A 33 -1.99 9.68 -12.12
C ALA A 33 -2.87 8.87 -13.09
N ALA A 34 -2.51 7.60 -13.31
CA ALA A 34 -3.15 6.75 -14.30
C ALA A 34 -3.17 5.28 -13.88
N THR A 35 -4.18 4.57 -14.36
CA THR A 35 -4.27 3.12 -14.23
C THR A 35 -4.74 2.50 -15.53
N PHE A 36 -4.24 1.32 -15.84
CA PHE A 36 -4.76 0.52 -16.95
C PHE A 36 -4.45 -0.97 -16.75
N GLU A 37 -5.29 -1.82 -17.33
CA GLU A 37 -5.07 -3.27 -17.34
C GLU A 37 -3.79 -3.61 -18.10
N PHE A 38 -3.02 -4.55 -17.56
CA PHE A 38 -1.81 -5.08 -18.21
C PHE A 38 -1.53 -6.50 -17.68
N GLY A 39 -1.46 -7.48 -18.59
CA GLY A 39 -1.11 -8.87 -18.27
C GLY A 39 -1.91 -9.46 -17.11
N HIS A 40 -3.23 -9.24 -17.11
CA HIS A 40 -4.18 -9.66 -16.04
C HIS A 40 -3.96 -9.01 -14.66
N GLY A 41 -3.02 -8.08 -14.56
CA GLY A 41 -2.85 -7.16 -13.45
C GLY A 41 -3.17 -5.74 -13.87
N CYS A 42 -2.58 -4.76 -13.19
CA CYS A 42 -2.81 -3.36 -13.48
C CYS A 42 -1.52 -2.56 -13.39
N ALA A 43 -1.24 -1.74 -14.40
CA ALA A 43 -0.33 -0.62 -14.27
C ALA A 43 -0.97 0.42 -13.34
N VAL A 44 -0.29 0.81 -12.27
CA VAL A 44 -0.75 1.83 -11.33
C VAL A 44 0.31 2.92 -11.22
N PHE A 45 -0.07 4.13 -11.62
CA PHE A 45 0.69 5.35 -11.49
C PHE A 45 -0.08 6.33 -10.62
N LEU A 46 0.48 6.65 -9.45
CA LEU A 46 -0.12 7.62 -8.53
C LEU A 46 0.37 9.04 -8.82
N GLY A 47 1.55 9.21 -9.40
CA GLY A 47 2.16 10.51 -9.60
C GLY A 47 3.66 10.45 -9.40
N ARG A 48 4.41 11.30 -10.11
CA ARG A 48 5.87 11.39 -9.94
C ARG A 48 6.23 11.66 -8.47
N GLY A 49 7.17 10.89 -7.94
CA GLY A 49 7.61 10.96 -6.53
C GLY A 49 6.68 10.30 -5.52
N LEU A 50 5.53 9.76 -5.94
CA LEU A 50 4.62 9.02 -5.05
C LEU A 50 4.97 7.53 -4.97
N PHE A 51 4.42 6.88 -3.94
CA PHE A 51 4.83 5.58 -3.42
C PHE A 51 4.59 4.39 -4.35
N VAL A 52 3.64 4.48 -5.30
CA VAL A 52 3.30 3.40 -6.23
C VAL A 52 3.24 3.93 -7.65
N ASN A 53 4.17 3.47 -8.49
CA ASN A 53 4.29 3.82 -9.91
C ASN A 53 4.84 2.62 -10.69
N ARG A 54 4.07 1.53 -10.72
CA ARG A 54 4.47 0.24 -11.29
C ARG A 54 3.26 -0.63 -11.59
N ALA A 55 3.45 -1.70 -12.37
CA ALA A 55 2.44 -2.71 -12.58
C ALA A 55 2.42 -3.75 -11.46
N ILE A 56 1.23 -4.18 -11.06
CA ILE A 56 0.99 -5.08 -9.92
C ILE A 56 0.09 -6.22 -10.38
N GLY A 57 0.34 -7.43 -9.88
CA GLY A 57 -0.50 -8.61 -10.14
C GLY A 57 -0.37 -9.18 -11.57
N VAL A 58 0.68 -8.78 -12.29
CA VAL A 58 0.91 -9.16 -13.68
C VAL A 58 1.32 -10.63 -13.78
N GLY A 59 0.73 -11.33 -14.74
CA GLY A 59 1.10 -12.71 -15.10
C GLY A 59 0.80 -13.74 -14.02
N VAL A 60 -0.08 -13.46 -13.05
CA VAL A 60 -0.38 -14.41 -11.96
C VAL A 60 -1.18 -15.61 -12.50
N GLY A 61 -0.46 -16.70 -12.74
CA GLY A 61 -0.99 -17.97 -13.26
C GLY A 61 -1.52 -17.89 -14.69
N GLN A 62 -1.11 -16.89 -15.47
CA GLN A 62 -1.42 -16.72 -16.89
C GLN A 62 -0.22 -16.05 -17.59
N PRO A 63 0.12 -16.45 -18.83
CA PRO A 63 1.23 -15.86 -19.57
C PRO A 63 0.95 -14.41 -19.96
N VAL A 64 2.01 -13.65 -20.20
CA VAL A 64 1.94 -12.28 -20.73
C VAL A 64 2.72 -12.24 -22.04
N SER A 65 2.09 -11.72 -23.08
CA SER A 65 2.66 -11.64 -24.43
C SER A 65 3.64 -10.48 -24.58
N GLU A 66 4.50 -10.55 -25.60
CA GLU A 66 5.39 -9.44 -25.96
C GLU A 66 4.62 -8.18 -26.34
N ALA A 67 3.50 -8.32 -27.06
CA ALA A 67 2.67 -7.19 -27.47
C ALA A 67 2.02 -6.47 -26.28
N GLU A 68 1.62 -7.21 -25.23
CA GLU A 68 1.14 -6.59 -23.98
C GLU A 68 2.24 -5.82 -23.27
N LEU A 69 3.48 -6.35 -23.26
CA LEU A 69 4.62 -5.66 -22.66
C LEU A 69 4.99 -4.39 -23.46
N ASP A 70 4.94 -4.46 -24.80
CA ASP A 70 5.16 -3.30 -25.68
C ASP A 70 4.15 -2.18 -25.39
N ASP A 71 2.84 -2.51 -25.30
CA ASP A 71 1.79 -1.52 -24.95
C ASP A 71 2.04 -0.91 -23.56
N PHE A 72 2.39 -1.72 -22.57
CA PHE A 72 2.71 -1.24 -21.23
C PHE A 72 3.90 -0.27 -21.23
N GLU A 73 4.98 -0.61 -21.92
CA GLU A 73 6.18 0.21 -22.02
C GLU A 73 5.88 1.55 -22.71
N GLU A 74 5.21 1.52 -23.87
CA GLU A 74 4.85 2.71 -24.63
C GLU A 74 3.99 3.65 -23.79
N ARG A 75 2.94 3.12 -23.16
CA ARG A 75 2.00 3.93 -22.35
C ARG A 75 2.64 4.47 -21.09
N SER A 76 3.51 3.69 -20.44
CA SER A 76 4.26 4.15 -19.27
C SER A 76 5.17 5.33 -19.62
N VAL A 77 5.91 5.22 -20.72
CA VAL A 77 6.81 6.27 -21.22
C VAL A 77 6.02 7.50 -21.65
N ALA A 78 4.89 7.33 -22.34
CA ALA A 78 4.01 8.43 -22.73
C ALA A 78 3.46 9.22 -21.52
N LEU A 79 3.28 8.55 -20.38
CA LEU A 79 2.89 9.17 -19.10
C LEU A 79 4.09 9.73 -18.32
N GLY A 80 5.31 9.58 -18.81
CA GLY A 80 6.53 10.07 -18.17
C GLY A 80 7.06 9.17 -17.05
N TYR A 81 6.64 7.90 -17.01
CA TYR A 81 7.12 6.91 -16.05
C TYR A 81 8.13 5.97 -16.70
N ARG A 82 9.13 5.59 -15.90
CA ARG A 82 10.00 4.47 -16.23
C ARG A 82 9.22 3.17 -15.99
N PRO A 83 9.09 2.27 -16.98
CA PRO A 83 8.37 1.01 -16.79
C PRO A 83 8.93 0.22 -15.60
N ALA A 84 8.05 -0.16 -14.69
CA ALA A 84 8.36 -0.93 -13.49
C ALA A 84 7.23 -1.94 -13.22
N ILE A 85 7.57 -3.16 -12.82
CA ILE A 85 6.63 -4.28 -12.66
C ILE A 85 6.98 -5.07 -11.41
N ASP A 86 6.00 -5.34 -10.55
CA ASP A 86 6.16 -6.27 -9.42
C ASP A 86 6.00 -7.71 -9.90
N VAL A 87 7.00 -8.54 -9.62
CA VAL A 87 7.04 -9.96 -9.98
C VAL A 87 7.20 -10.82 -8.73
N SER A 88 6.48 -11.94 -8.66
CA SER A 88 6.61 -12.94 -7.59
C SER A 88 6.82 -14.34 -8.16
N GLU A 89 7.01 -15.32 -7.27
CA GLU A 89 7.00 -16.75 -7.61
C GLU A 89 5.68 -17.25 -8.25
N HIS A 90 4.62 -16.45 -8.22
CA HIS A 90 3.33 -16.76 -8.84
C HIS A 90 3.15 -16.14 -10.23
N THR A 91 4.08 -15.29 -10.65
CA THR A 91 4.14 -14.75 -12.01
C THR A 91 4.62 -15.82 -12.97
N ASP A 92 4.05 -15.87 -14.17
CA ASP A 92 4.40 -16.86 -15.18
C ASP A 92 5.91 -16.83 -15.49
N PRO A 93 6.62 -17.97 -15.43
CA PRO A 93 8.06 -18.01 -15.67
C PRO A 93 8.48 -17.54 -17.06
N SER A 94 7.63 -17.66 -18.10
CA SER A 94 7.97 -17.17 -19.43
C SER A 94 8.09 -15.65 -19.45
N PHE A 95 7.31 -14.97 -18.61
CA PHE A 95 7.35 -13.51 -18.49
C PHE A 95 8.68 -13.03 -17.88
N MET A 96 9.26 -13.80 -16.95
CA MET A 96 10.58 -13.47 -16.40
C MET A 96 11.68 -13.51 -17.47
N GLY A 97 11.63 -14.48 -18.39
CA GLY A 97 12.55 -14.54 -19.53
C GLY A 97 12.39 -13.32 -20.44
N LEU A 98 11.14 -12.90 -20.68
CA LEU A 98 10.84 -11.72 -21.47
C LEU A 98 11.39 -10.43 -20.82
N LEU A 99 11.13 -10.21 -19.53
CA LEU A 99 11.65 -9.04 -18.80
C LEU A 99 13.18 -8.97 -18.83
N ALA A 100 13.86 -10.11 -18.66
CA ALA A 100 15.31 -10.18 -18.76
C ALA A 100 15.81 -9.81 -20.17
N SER A 101 15.15 -10.31 -21.23
CA SER A 101 15.51 -9.99 -22.61
C SER A 101 15.32 -8.51 -22.97
N ARG A 102 14.36 -7.84 -22.31
CA ARG A 102 14.07 -6.40 -22.47
C ARG A 102 14.93 -5.50 -21.59
N GLY A 103 15.77 -6.07 -20.71
CA GLY A 103 16.70 -5.31 -19.88
C GLY A 103 16.10 -4.74 -18.59
N TYR A 104 15.04 -5.35 -18.08
CA TYR A 104 14.55 -5.05 -16.72
C TYR A 104 15.51 -5.58 -15.67
N GLU A 105 15.69 -4.79 -14.61
CA GLU A 105 16.52 -5.15 -13.46
C GLU A 105 15.70 -5.22 -12.18
N ALA A 106 15.95 -6.26 -11.39
CA ALA A 106 15.41 -6.36 -10.03
C ALA A 106 15.97 -5.23 -9.15
N THR A 107 15.09 -4.58 -8.38
CA THR A 107 15.45 -3.55 -7.41
C THR A 107 15.10 -4.02 -5.99
N ASP A 108 14.02 -3.52 -5.42
CA ASP A 108 13.60 -3.77 -4.06
C ASP A 108 12.57 -4.90 -4.00
N SER A 109 12.54 -5.61 -2.87
CA SER A 109 11.56 -6.65 -2.61
C SER A 109 10.65 -6.30 -1.44
N ASN A 110 9.35 -6.54 -1.60
CA ASN A 110 8.34 -6.35 -0.58
C ASN A 110 7.61 -7.67 -0.30
N THR A 111 7.48 -8.04 0.97
CA THR A 111 6.72 -9.21 1.39
C THR A 111 5.30 -8.78 1.75
N THR A 112 4.33 -9.47 1.16
CA THR A 112 2.92 -9.37 1.53
C THR A 112 2.66 -10.28 2.71
N PHE A 113 1.93 -9.77 3.69
CA PHE A 113 1.50 -10.51 4.86
C PHE A 113 -0.02 -10.50 4.97
N VAL A 114 -0.56 -11.58 5.52
CA VAL A 114 -1.99 -11.72 5.79
C VAL A 114 -2.25 -12.08 7.24
N ARG A 115 -3.45 -11.80 7.71
CA ARG A 115 -3.96 -12.27 9.00
C ARG A 115 -5.47 -12.47 8.89
N ASP A 116 -5.98 -13.61 9.37
CA ASP A 116 -7.42 -13.79 9.51
C ASP A 116 -8.00 -12.88 10.60
N LEU A 117 -9.30 -12.64 10.55
CA LEU A 117 -10.00 -11.79 11.52
C LEU A 117 -10.83 -12.59 12.53
N ILE A 118 -10.48 -13.86 12.77
CA ILE A 118 -11.20 -14.74 13.70
C ILE A 118 -10.90 -14.34 15.15
N GLU A 119 -9.62 -14.22 15.49
CA GLU A 119 -9.17 -13.80 16.82
C GLU A 119 -8.60 -12.38 16.78
N LEU A 120 -9.38 -11.44 17.32
CA LEU A 120 -9.00 -10.03 17.39
C LEU A 120 -8.21 -9.73 18.68
N PRO A 121 -7.10 -8.99 18.60
CA PRO A 121 -6.34 -8.62 19.79
C PRO A 121 -7.15 -7.66 20.67
N ALA A 122 -6.96 -7.75 21.98
CA ALA A 122 -7.59 -6.81 22.93
C ALA A 122 -7.19 -5.36 22.61
N LEU A 123 -8.12 -4.42 22.84
CA LEU A 123 -7.81 -2.99 22.76
C LEU A 123 -6.98 -2.59 23.98
N ASP A 124 -5.98 -1.74 23.73
CA ASP A 124 -5.17 -1.15 24.79
C ASP A 124 -5.82 0.18 25.22
N PRO A 125 -6.33 0.28 26.46
CA PRO A 125 -7.00 1.49 26.94
C PRO A 125 -6.05 2.68 27.12
N ALA A 126 -4.74 2.50 26.98
CA ALA A 126 -3.79 3.62 26.95
C ALA A 126 -3.92 4.45 25.66
N PHE A 127 -4.54 3.93 24.61
CA PHE A 127 -4.65 4.59 23.32
C PHE A 127 -6.10 4.73 22.85
N GLN A 128 -6.46 5.94 22.46
CA GLN A 128 -7.72 6.26 21.79
C GLN A 128 -7.45 6.34 20.29
N ILE A 129 -8.23 5.63 19.49
CA ILE A 129 -8.02 5.56 18.03
C ILE A 129 -9.31 5.97 17.34
N GLU A 130 -9.20 6.94 16.45
CA GLU A 130 -10.35 7.58 15.81
C GLU A 130 -10.20 7.62 14.29
N VAL A 131 -11.33 7.52 13.59
CA VAL A 131 -11.41 7.77 12.16
C VAL A 131 -11.27 9.27 11.92
N VAL A 132 -10.39 9.62 11.00
CA VAL A 132 -10.13 11.01 10.61
C VAL A 132 -11.36 11.56 9.91
N ASN A 133 -11.80 12.74 10.33
CA ASN A 133 -12.76 13.56 9.61
C ASN A 133 -12.03 14.69 8.85
N ARG A 134 -12.78 15.56 8.16
CA ARG A 134 -12.20 16.66 7.39
C ARG A 134 -11.34 17.59 8.24
N ASP A 135 -11.75 17.87 9.48
CA ASP A 135 -11.07 18.81 10.37
C ASP A 135 -9.77 18.24 10.95
N ALA A 136 -9.67 16.91 11.05
CA ALA A 136 -8.49 16.19 11.54
C ALA A 136 -7.50 15.79 10.44
N LEU A 137 -7.81 16.04 9.16
CA LEU A 137 -6.96 15.60 8.04
C LEU A 137 -5.57 16.22 8.08
N ASP A 138 -5.47 17.52 8.37
CA ASP A 138 -4.16 18.19 8.45
C ASP A 138 -3.33 17.67 9.63
N VAL A 139 -3.98 17.23 10.71
CA VAL A 139 -3.32 16.57 11.85
C VAL A 139 -2.75 15.21 11.44
N TRP A 140 -3.48 14.45 10.62
CA TRP A 140 -2.98 13.18 10.07
C TRP A 140 -1.79 13.41 9.13
N CYS A 141 -1.85 14.42 8.25
CA CYS A 141 -0.76 14.82 7.36
C CYS A 141 0.52 15.14 8.15
N GLU A 142 0.40 15.92 9.22
CA GLU A 142 1.52 16.26 10.10
C GLU A 142 2.08 15.02 10.81
N ALA A 143 1.21 14.17 11.37
CA ALA A 143 1.61 12.96 12.08
C ALA A 143 2.38 11.99 11.18
N THR A 144 1.91 11.77 9.94
CA THR A 144 2.59 10.89 8.98
C THR A 144 3.93 11.47 8.54
N ALA A 145 4.00 12.78 8.26
CA ALA A 145 5.23 13.44 7.83
C ALA A 145 6.31 13.36 8.91
N LEU A 146 5.96 13.61 10.18
CA LEU A 146 6.85 13.47 11.31
C LEU A 146 7.23 12.00 11.58
N GLY A 147 6.26 11.09 11.47
CA GLY A 147 6.44 9.66 11.72
C GLY A 147 7.44 9.00 10.76
N TRP A 148 7.40 9.40 9.48
CA TRP A 148 8.29 8.93 8.41
C TRP A 148 9.54 9.79 8.20
N GLY A 149 9.61 10.97 8.83
CA GLY A 149 10.74 11.88 8.69
C GLY A 149 10.79 12.58 7.33
N HIS A 150 9.64 12.92 6.75
CA HIS A 150 9.51 13.72 5.53
C HIS A 150 9.90 15.19 5.77
N ALA A 151 11.20 15.41 6.01
CA ALA A 151 11.74 16.69 6.46
C ALA A 151 11.96 17.70 5.33
N ASN A 152 12.03 17.26 4.07
CA ASN A 152 12.19 18.16 2.92
C ASN A 152 10.83 18.52 2.30
N PRO A 153 10.70 19.72 1.67
CA PRO A 153 9.43 20.19 1.14
C PRO A 153 8.77 19.26 0.10
N GLU A 154 9.57 18.59 -0.74
CA GLU A 154 9.06 17.68 -1.78
C GLU A 154 8.44 16.43 -1.16
N SER A 155 9.14 15.77 -0.24
CA SER A 155 8.64 14.59 0.48
C SER A 155 7.38 14.91 1.29
N ARG A 156 7.33 16.10 1.91
CA ARG A 156 6.14 16.59 2.62
C ARG A 156 4.96 16.78 1.67
N ALA A 157 5.16 17.51 0.57
CA ALA A 157 4.10 17.76 -0.41
C ALA A 157 3.55 16.45 -1.02
N ASN A 158 4.44 15.48 -1.31
CA ASN A 158 4.05 14.16 -1.81
C ASN A 158 3.23 13.36 -0.78
N SER A 159 3.67 13.38 0.48
CA SER A 159 2.95 12.75 1.60
C SER A 159 1.55 13.34 1.78
N ASP A 160 1.43 14.66 1.81
CA ASP A 160 0.15 15.36 2.00
C ASP A 160 -0.79 15.13 0.82
N ARG A 161 -0.27 15.16 -0.40
CA ARG A 161 -1.05 14.86 -1.61
C ARG A 161 -1.62 13.44 -1.58
N TYR A 162 -0.79 12.45 -1.25
CA TYR A 162 -1.26 11.07 -1.08
C TYR A 162 -2.30 10.96 0.05
N ALA A 163 -2.07 11.59 1.20
CA ALA A 163 -2.99 11.57 2.34
C ALA A 163 -4.37 12.09 1.96
N ARG A 164 -4.44 13.24 1.28
CA ARG A 164 -5.70 13.83 0.83
C ARG A 164 -6.42 12.95 -0.18
N ALA A 165 -5.69 12.28 -1.07
CA ALA A 165 -6.27 11.32 -2.01
C ALA A 165 -6.80 10.07 -1.32
N ALA A 166 -6.03 9.47 -0.41
CA ALA A 166 -6.47 8.33 0.39
C ALA A 166 -7.72 8.68 1.21
N PHE A 167 -7.76 9.86 1.85
CA PHE A 167 -8.93 10.35 2.57
C PHE A 167 -10.18 10.49 1.68
N ALA A 168 -10.01 10.93 0.43
CA ALA A 168 -11.13 11.07 -0.51
C ALA A 168 -11.59 9.72 -1.11
N ALA A 169 -10.68 8.74 -1.19
CA ALA A 169 -10.90 7.46 -1.86
C ALA A 169 -11.40 6.33 -0.94
N GLN A 170 -10.99 6.35 0.34
CA GLN A 170 -11.13 5.21 1.24
C GLN A 170 -12.13 5.47 2.36
N VAL A 171 -12.93 4.45 2.69
CA VAL A 171 -13.82 4.44 3.86
C VAL A 171 -13.61 3.12 4.60
N PRO A 172 -13.28 3.10 5.91
CA PRO A 172 -13.19 4.26 6.81
C PRO A 172 -11.98 5.18 6.55
N GLY A 173 -10.96 4.71 5.81
CA GLY A 173 -9.86 5.54 5.32
C GLY A 173 -8.75 5.76 6.33
N LEU A 174 -8.60 6.99 6.84
CA LEU A 174 -7.47 7.38 7.67
C LEU A 174 -7.82 7.32 9.17
N LEU A 175 -6.86 6.93 10.00
CA LEU A 175 -7.01 6.86 11.46
C LEU A 175 -5.88 7.59 12.19
N LEU A 176 -6.23 8.24 13.29
CA LEU A 176 -5.31 8.86 14.25
C LEU A 176 -5.34 8.06 15.56
N ALA A 177 -4.16 7.91 16.18
CA ALA A 177 -4.04 7.41 17.54
C ALA A 177 -3.64 8.55 18.46
N PHE A 178 -4.26 8.57 19.62
CA PHE A 178 -4.05 9.53 20.70
C PHE A 178 -3.68 8.81 21.99
N ASP A 179 -2.91 9.46 22.84
CA ASP A 179 -2.69 9.03 24.22
C ASP A 179 -3.96 9.32 25.04
N SER A 180 -4.50 8.30 25.71
CA SER A 180 -5.78 8.45 26.43
C SER A 180 -5.67 9.33 27.68
N SER A 181 -4.46 9.59 28.18
CA SER A 181 -4.25 10.39 29.39
C SER A 181 -4.29 11.90 29.14
N ASP A 182 -3.84 12.36 27.96
CA ASP A 182 -3.71 13.79 27.65
C ASP A 182 -4.21 14.18 26.25
N GLY A 183 -4.67 13.21 25.44
CA GLY A 183 -5.25 13.44 24.12
C GLY A 183 -4.23 13.82 23.04
N ARG A 184 -2.92 13.72 23.29
CA ARG A 184 -1.92 14.06 22.26
C ARG A 184 -1.84 12.99 21.18
N VAL A 185 -1.57 13.39 19.94
CA VAL A 185 -1.36 12.46 18.83
C VAL A 185 -0.11 11.62 19.08
N VAL A 186 -0.22 10.30 18.92
CA VAL A 186 0.91 9.37 19.04
C VAL A 186 1.30 8.73 17.72
N GLY A 187 0.38 8.68 16.76
CA GLY A 187 0.61 8.06 15.47
C GLY A 187 -0.63 8.05 14.60
N CYS A 188 -0.48 7.44 13.43
CA CYS A 188 -1.51 7.42 12.41
C CYS A 188 -1.42 6.15 11.56
N GLY A 189 -2.49 5.82 10.85
CA GLY A 189 -2.53 4.73 9.89
C GLY A 189 -3.66 4.89 8.88
N ALA A 190 -3.66 4.02 7.87
CA ALA A 190 -4.73 3.91 6.89
C ALA A 190 -5.33 2.49 6.92
N LEU A 191 -6.60 2.42 6.52
CA LEU A 191 -7.40 1.21 6.36
C LEU A 191 -8.35 1.40 5.16
N ALA A 192 -8.19 0.55 4.15
CA ALA A 192 -9.20 0.35 3.10
C ALA A 192 -9.80 -1.04 3.25
N ILE A 193 -11.05 -1.20 2.83
CA ILE A 193 -11.74 -2.50 2.83
C ILE A 193 -12.34 -2.69 1.44
N VAL A 194 -11.91 -3.75 0.75
CA VAL A 194 -12.34 -4.08 -0.61
C VAL A 194 -12.66 -5.56 -0.67
N ASP A 195 -13.89 -5.92 -1.07
CA ASP A 195 -14.32 -7.31 -1.26
C ASP A 195 -13.96 -8.25 -0.09
N GLY A 196 -14.20 -7.80 1.13
CA GLY A 196 -13.90 -8.56 2.36
C GLY A 196 -12.40 -8.61 2.73
N VAL A 197 -11.54 -7.85 2.05
CA VAL A 197 -10.11 -7.74 2.34
C VAL A 197 -9.79 -6.36 2.91
N ALA A 198 -9.24 -6.33 4.12
CA ALA A 198 -8.78 -5.12 4.79
C ALA A 198 -7.31 -4.83 4.45
N LEU A 199 -7.04 -3.73 3.76
CA LEU A 199 -5.71 -3.29 3.39
C LEU A 199 -5.21 -2.28 4.43
N LEU A 200 -4.18 -2.65 5.17
CA LEU A 200 -3.55 -1.79 6.16
C LEU A 200 -2.34 -1.11 5.54
N GLY A 201 -2.30 0.22 5.61
CA GLY A 201 -1.23 1.04 5.05
C GLY A 201 -0.88 2.24 5.93
N GLY A 202 0.07 3.06 5.50
CA GLY A 202 0.36 4.39 6.06
C GLY A 202 0.69 4.43 7.56
N MET A 203 1.07 3.30 8.16
CA MET A 203 1.27 3.19 9.60
C MET A 203 2.54 3.91 10.03
N SER A 204 2.42 4.91 10.89
CA SER A 204 3.57 5.51 11.57
C SER A 204 3.27 5.86 13.03
N VAL A 205 4.32 5.82 13.85
CA VAL A 205 4.29 6.29 15.24
C VAL A 205 5.32 7.40 15.35
N LEU A 206 4.92 8.51 15.97
CA LEU A 206 5.79 9.65 16.20
C LEU A 206 7.07 9.20 16.92
N PRO A 207 8.27 9.70 16.53
CA PRO A 207 9.52 9.24 17.11
C PRO A 207 9.58 9.25 18.64
N THR A 208 8.99 10.27 19.26
CA THR A 208 8.92 10.45 20.73
C THR A 208 7.96 9.48 21.42
N GLU A 209 7.09 8.81 20.66
CA GLU A 209 6.01 7.93 21.17
C GLU A 209 6.27 6.43 20.87
N ARG A 210 7.45 6.12 20.30
CA ARG A 210 7.83 4.75 19.97
C ARG A 210 8.08 3.92 21.22
N SER A 211 8.01 2.59 21.06
CA SER A 211 8.21 1.61 22.14
C SER A 211 7.17 1.66 23.28
N ARG A 212 6.04 2.32 23.06
CA ARG A 212 4.91 2.39 24.01
C ARG A 212 3.73 1.46 23.69
N GLY A 213 3.78 0.74 22.56
CA GLY A 213 2.70 -0.14 22.11
C GLY A 213 1.71 0.49 21.11
N ALA A 214 1.83 1.78 20.79
CA ALA A 214 0.92 2.49 19.88
C ALA A 214 0.71 1.81 18.50
N GLN A 215 1.78 1.25 17.92
CA GLN A 215 1.66 0.51 16.64
C GLN A 215 0.78 -0.74 16.80
N THR A 216 0.96 -1.50 17.89
CA THR A 216 0.17 -2.70 18.18
C THR A 216 -1.29 -2.33 18.42
N ALA A 217 -1.55 -1.28 19.19
CA ALA A 217 -2.89 -0.75 19.42
C ALA A 217 -3.58 -0.34 18.11
N MET A 218 -2.86 0.40 17.24
CA MET A 218 -3.37 0.82 15.93
C MET A 218 -3.64 -0.34 14.98
N ILE A 219 -2.81 -1.39 14.99
CA ILE A 219 -3.11 -2.62 14.26
C ILE A 219 -4.39 -3.25 14.83
N GLY A 220 -4.48 -3.44 16.15
CA GLY A 220 -5.62 -4.09 16.77
C GLY A 220 -6.96 -3.37 16.56
N CYS A 221 -6.97 -2.04 16.60
CA CYS A 221 -8.16 -1.25 16.26
C CYS A 221 -8.57 -1.46 14.80
N ARG A 222 -7.64 -1.32 13.85
CA ARG A 222 -7.95 -1.48 12.41
C ARG A 222 -8.46 -2.88 12.07
N LEU A 223 -7.93 -3.94 12.69
CA LEU A 223 -8.43 -5.30 12.52
C LEU A 223 -9.89 -5.44 12.99
N ARG A 224 -10.26 -4.77 14.08
CA ARG A 224 -11.63 -4.80 14.60
C ARG A 224 -12.59 -3.99 13.75
N VAL A 225 -12.20 -2.78 13.35
CA VAL A 225 -12.98 -1.98 12.40
C VAL A 225 -13.19 -2.76 11.10
N ALA A 226 -12.15 -3.45 10.61
CA ALA A 226 -12.25 -4.31 9.44
C ALA A 226 -13.26 -5.45 9.63
N ALA A 227 -13.20 -6.18 10.75
CA ALA A 227 -14.12 -7.27 11.06
C ALA A 227 -15.58 -6.77 11.19
N GLU A 228 -15.79 -5.62 11.82
CA GLU A 228 -17.12 -4.97 11.93
C GLU A 228 -17.71 -4.60 10.57
N HIS A 229 -16.86 -4.34 9.56
CA HIS A 229 -17.26 -4.07 8.18
C HIS A 229 -17.28 -5.34 7.30
N GLY A 230 -17.19 -6.52 7.90
CA GLY A 230 -17.32 -7.80 7.21
C GLY A 230 -16.07 -8.25 6.45
N ALA A 231 -14.90 -7.67 6.73
CA ALA A 231 -13.66 -8.24 6.23
C ALA A 231 -13.37 -9.60 6.91
N ASP A 232 -12.79 -10.53 6.17
CA ASP A 232 -12.33 -11.83 6.67
C ASP A 232 -10.80 -11.96 6.69
N LEU A 233 -10.11 -11.06 5.98
CA LEU A 233 -8.67 -11.10 5.76
C LEU A 233 -8.08 -9.70 5.86
N ALA A 234 -7.07 -9.52 6.71
CA ALA A 234 -6.24 -8.33 6.71
C ALA A 234 -4.96 -8.56 5.91
N VAL A 235 -4.55 -7.58 5.12
CA VAL A 235 -3.38 -7.60 4.24
C VAL A 235 -2.54 -6.35 4.48
N THR A 236 -1.22 -6.50 4.50
CA THR A 236 -0.26 -5.41 4.56
C THR A 236 1.05 -5.80 3.90
N GLY A 237 1.86 -4.83 3.50
CA GLY A 237 3.20 -5.05 2.96
C GLY A 237 4.30 -4.55 3.88
N ALA A 238 5.49 -5.14 3.78
CA ALA A 238 6.72 -4.56 4.31
C ALA A 238 7.92 -4.94 3.44
N ALA A 239 8.91 -4.04 3.36
CA ALA A 239 10.19 -4.35 2.73
C ALA A 239 10.79 -5.62 3.35
N THR A 240 11.30 -6.51 2.50
CA THR A 240 11.78 -7.84 2.91
C THR A 240 12.96 -7.71 3.85
N GLY A 241 12.93 -8.42 4.99
CA GLY A 241 13.98 -8.37 6.01
C GLY A 241 13.97 -7.12 6.90
N SER A 242 13.00 -6.21 6.71
CA SER A 242 12.90 -4.97 7.47
C SER A 242 12.51 -5.17 8.95
N ARG A 243 12.65 -4.11 9.75
CA ARG A 243 12.10 -4.08 11.12
C ARG A 243 10.57 -4.20 11.10
N SER A 244 9.91 -3.64 10.09
CA SER A 244 8.45 -3.70 9.94
C SER A 244 7.97 -5.14 9.77
N GLU A 245 8.67 -5.97 8.98
CA GLU A 245 8.35 -7.40 8.86
C GLU A 245 8.35 -8.11 10.22
N ARG A 246 9.37 -7.88 11.07
CA ARG A 246 9.41 -8.48 12.42
C ARG A 246 8.25 -8.01 13.30
N ASN A 247 7.81 -6.77 13.14
CA ASN A 247 6.67 -6.23 13.90
C ASN A 247 5.36 -6.84 13.41
N LEU A 248 5.19 -7.03 12.11
CA LEU A 248 4.00 -7.68 11.52
C LEU A 248 3.85 -9.12 12.02
N ARG A 249 4.93 -9.91 12.01
CA ARG A 249 4.92 -11.28 12.54
C ARG A 249 4.50 -11.34 14.01
N ARG A 250 5.02 -10.43 14.84
CA ARG A 250 4.61 -10.32 16.26
C ARG A 250 3.15 -9.92 16.42
N ALA A 251 2.62 -9.15 15.47
CA ALA A 251 1.22 -8.79 15.41
C ALA A 251 0.33 -9.89 14.78
N GLY A 252 0.83 -11.12 14.64
CA GLY A 252 0.07 -12.26 14.14
C GLY A 252 -0.13 -12.30 12.63
N PHE A 253 0.61 -11.48 11.86
CA PHE A 253 0.58 -11.54 10.41
C PHE A 253 1.55 -12.59 9.87
N GLU A 254 1.09 -13.40 8.93
CA GLU A 254 1.86 -14.44 8.27
C GLU A 254 2.33 -13.97 6.88
N PRO A 255 3.61 -14.19 6.51
CA PRO A 255 4.08 -13.89 5.16
C PRO A 255 3.42 -14.83 4.16
N VAL A 256 3.05 -14.32 2.98
CA VAL A 256 2.40 -15.15 1.96
C VAL A 256 3.16 -15.24 0.65
N PHE A 257 3.68 -14.11 0.16
CA PHE A 257 4.51 -14.07 -1.04
C PHE A 257 5.34 -12.79 -1.03
N THR A 258 6.49 -12.84 -1.71
CA THR A 258 7.36 -11.69 -1.92
C THR A 258 7.27 -11.26 -3.38
N THR A 259 7.15 -9.95 -3.60
CA THR A 259 7.30 -9.34 -4.92
C THR A 259 8.63 -8.63 -4.98
N THR A 260 9.35 -8.80 -6.09
CA THR A 260 10.50 -7.98 -6.45
C THR A 260 10.09 -7.03 -7.55
N THR A 261 10.36 -5.74 -7.38
CA THR A 261 10.12 -4.76 -8.43
C THR A 261 11.23 -4.90 -9.48
N HIS A 262 10.83 -5.04 -10.74
CA HIS A 262 11.69 -5.05 -11.90
C HIS A 262 11.51 -3.75 -12.66
N VAL A 263 12.59 -3.01 -12.92
CA VAL A 263 12.56 -1.69 -13.56
C VAL A 263 13.34 -1.72 -14.86
N LEU A 264 12.76 -1.21 -15.94
CA LEU A 264 13.44 -1.09 -17.23
C LEU A 264 14.63 -0.13 -17.11
N ARG A 265 15.83 -0.54 -17.55
CA ARG A 265 17.00 0.34 -17.56
C ARG A 265 16.78 1.53 -18.51
N SER A 266 17.24 2.71 -18.09
CA SER A 266 17.37 3.83 -19.05
C SER A 266 18.53 3.50 -19.97
N THR A 267 18.25 3.50 -21.26
CA THR A 267 19.25 3.58 -22.33
C THR A 267 20.03 4.88 -22.25
#